data_AF-A0A8B7DLK5-F1
#
_entry.id   AF-A0A8B7DLK5-F1
#
_cell.length_a   1.000
_cell.length_b   1.000
_cell.length_c   1.000
_cell.angle_alpha   90.00
_cell.angle_beta   90.00
_cell.angle_gamma   90.00
#
_symmetry.space_group_name_H-M   'P 1'
#
loop_
_entity.id
_entity.type
_entity.pdbx_description
1 polymer ?
#
loop_
_entity_poly.entity_id
_entity_poly.type
_entity_poly.pdbx_seq_one_letter_code
_entity_poly.pdbx_strand_id
1 'polypeptide(L)'
;MCSIGLMTSDACEGQQDVIETLSNEEKIIISLRCNIELSNLEILCERHNTKYLKMYPIWQKACCDPFNRHTKKITKNLGVVTIKESQVMMRNCLNIPPGKKLCKPCKQKIARKKELTEEEQSKSEQDEDFLISPCKKIRQEINKELKNFSLSPLKSHSKSLKHILSEGKQKVACFNEMTYNATRKIETQFSSKLCYETNGMKKKAANFDEVMSLVKEKILCSDKRTIVQLLTLAPPSWSILEVQNNFSVTEYQAKMARKIFNKKGLLGISPLYKGKVLHKEIEDSVKLFYDSSDLCRTMPGKKDYVSIQKNVHKQKKLLLCNLKELYVLYKENNPEIQISYSKFASLRPKWCILPGASGTHSVCVCSYHQNAILLVDALNIELTYKDLLLKTVCSVENKECMLAQCDNCPGKELLTMYLYEIFGEYEDDFEIHYKQWQTTDRATLLSLTTDVPTFIELLVSCFEKLQSHSYIAKSQSQYLNQLKENMDQSNIIILGDFAENYAFVVQDEIQSYHWNTQQCSLHPLVIYYKEENGVVKHISYCFISDDITHDVTYVITRYFN
;
A
#
# COMPACT_ATOMS: atom_id res chain seq x y z
N MET A 1 -1.18 -35.83 33.21
CA MET A 1 -0.87 -34.87 32.12
C MET A 1 -0.82 -33.47 32.71
N CYS A 2 0.11 -32.62 32.27
CA CYS A 2 0.26 -31.27 32.84
C CYS A 2 -0.95 -30.39 32.51
N SER A 3 -1.47 -29.66 33.50
CA SER A 3 -2.63 -28.76 33.36
C SER A 3 -2.42 -27.70 32.28
N ILE A 4 -1.20 -27.20 32.11
CA ILE A 4 -0.87 -26.22 31.04
C ILE A 4 -0.93 -26.88 29.65
N GLY A 5 -0.36 -28.08 29.50
CA GLY A 5 -0.40 -28.79 28.22
C GLY A 5 -1.83 -29.09 27.75
N LEU A 6 -2.73 -29.40 28.70
CA LEU A 6 -4.15 -29.67 28.44
C LEU A 6 -4.93 -28.40 28.06
N MET A 7 -4.63 -27.26 28.67
CA MET A 7 -5.44 -26.04 28.50
C MET A 7 -4.88 -25.04 27.48
N THR A 8 -3.59 -25.08 27.15
CA THR A 8 -2.94 -24.10 26.25
C THR A 8 -2.38 -24.70 24.96
N SER A 9 -2.70 -25.96 24.63
CA SER A 9 -2.23 -26.68 23.42
C SER A 9 -0.70 -26.71 23.24
N ASP A 10 0.05 -26.50 24.32
CA ASP A 10 1.51 -26.51 24.32
C ASP A 10 2.05 -27.94 24.45
N ALA A 11 3.03 -28.30 23.61
CA ALA A 11 3.67 -29.62 23.61
C ALA A 11 4.26 -29.97 24.98
N CYS A 12 3.75 -31.06 25.58
CA CYS A 12 4.09 -31.50 26.93
C CYS A 12 4.61 -32.94 26.94
N GLU A 13 5.89 -33.13 27.30
CA GLU A 13 6.55 -34.43 27.39
C GLU A 13 7.14 -34.70 28.79
N GLY A 14 6.87 -33.83 29.78
CA GLY A 14 7.51 -33.89 31.09
C GLY A 14 6.85 -34.87 32.06
N GLN A 15 7.65 -35.75 32.67
CA GLN A 15 7.20 -36.85 33.54
C GLN A 15 7.16 -36.51 35.05
N GLN A 16 7.60 -35.33 35.49
CA GLN A 16 7.66 -34.95 36.91
C GLN A 16 6.81 -33.72 37.23
N ASP A 17 5.99 -33.83 38.28
CA ASP A 17 5.21 -32.73 38.85
C ASP A 17 6.04 -31.96 39.86
N VAL A 18 6.03 -30.63 39.73
CA VAL A 18 6.82 -29.69 40.57
C VAL A 18 5.93 -28.71 41.34
N ILE A 19 4.60 -28.85 41.31
CA ILE A 19 3.67 -27.91 41.96
C ILE A 19 3.87 -27.79 43.46
N GLU A 20 4.17 -28.89 44.16
CA GLU A 20 4.36 -28.88 45.62
C GLU A 20 5.62 -28.10 46.03
N THR A 21 6.60 -27.98 45.13
CA THR A 21 7.86 -27.26 45.38
C THR A 21 7.76 -25.75 45.12
N LEU A 22 6.66 -25.28 44.53
CA LEU A 22 6.46 -23.87 44.18
C LEU A 22 5.81 -23.08 45.31
N SER A 23 6.30 -21.87 45.54
CA SER A 23 5.67 -20.90 46.44
C SER A 23 4.31 -20.43 45.89
N ASN A 24 3.45 -19.93 46.79
CA ASN A 24 2.14 -19.38 46.40
C ASN A 24 2.26 -18.21 45.40
N GLU A 25 3.32 -17.40 45.50
CA GLU A 25 3.57 -16.31 44.54
C GLU A 25 3.91 -16.83 43.13
N GLU A 26 4.70 -17.90 43.04
CA GLU A 26 5.08 -18.52 41.76
C GLU A 26 3.88 -19.19 41.08
N LYS A 27 2.99 -19.82 41.86
CA LYS A 27 1.72 -20.37 41.36
C LYS A 27 0.84 -19.27 40.75
N ILE A 28 0.74 -18.11 41.41
CA ILE A 28 0.01 -16.94 40.88
C ILE A 28 0.65 -16.41 39.60
N ILE A 29 1.99 -16.33 39.54
CA ILE A 29 2.69 -15.87 38.32
C ILE A 29 2.36 -16.77 37.13
N ILE A 30 2.37 -18.08 37.32
CA ILE A 30 2.11 -19.07 36.26
C ILE A 30 0.64 -18.99 35.81
N SER A 31 -0.30 -18.90 36.76
CA SER A 31 -1.72 -18.77 36.44
C SER A 31 -2.00 -17.53 35.60
N LEU A 32 -1.42 -16.38 35.97
CA LEU A 32 -1.58 -15.12 35.24
C LEU A 32 -0.88 -15.14 33.87
N ARG A 33 0.26 -15.83 33.73
CA ARG A 33 0.99 -15.94 32.44
C ARG A 33 0.31 -16.87 31.43
N CYS A 34 -0.42 -17.87 31.93
CA CYS A 34 -1.12 -18.87 31.11
C CYS A 34 -2.61 -18.56 30.95
N ASN A 35 -3.14 -17.56 31.66
CA ASN A 35 -4.56 -17.20 31.68
C ASN A 35 -5.44 -18.36 32.15
N ILE A 36 -5.03 -19.02 33.24
CA ILE A 36 -5.72 -20.17 33.86
C ILE A 36 -6.09 -19.80 35.30
N GLU A 37 -7.25 -20.25 35.79
CA GLU A 37 -7.63 -20.11 37.20
C GLU A 37 -6.70 -20.93 38.11
N LEU A 38 -6.38 -20.42 39.30
CA LEU A 38 -5.48 -21.10 40.24
C LEU A 38 -5.99 -22.49 40.66
N SER A 39 -7.31 -22.69 40.69
CA SER A 39 -7.97 -23.98 40.95
C SER A 39 -7.65 -25.04 39.89
N ASN A 40 -7.41 -24.62 38.65
CA ASN A 40 -7.18 -25.53 37.52
C ASN A 40 -5.68 -25.88 37.33
N LEU A 41 -4.80 -25.34 38.19
CA LEU A 41 -3.36 -25.62 38.18
C LEU A 41 -3.03 -26.77 39.15
N GLU A 42 -3.41 -27.99 38.76
CA GLU A 42 -3.26 -29.20 39.59
C GLU A 42 -1.95 -29.97 39.35
N ILE A 43 -1.42 -29.99 38.12
CA ILE A 43 -0.15 -30.67 37.75
C ILE A 43 0.71 -29.78 36.85
N LEU A 44 1.97 -29.50 37.22
CA LEU A 44 2.91 -28.68 36.45
C LEU A 44 4.19 -29.47 36.16
N CYS A 45 4.53 -29.63 34.88
CA CYS A 45 5.80 -30.26 34.52
C CYS A 45 6.99 -29.29 34.58
N GLU A 46 8.19 -29.82 34.81
CA GLU A 46 9.43 -29.03 34.93
C GLU A 46 9.72 -28.14 33.69
N ARG A 47 9.38 -28.63 32.49
CA ARG A 47 9.51 -27.86 31.24
C ARG A 47 8.63 -26.61 31.26
N HIS A 48 7.38 -26.73 31.68
CA HIS A 48 6.46 -25.59 31.78
C HIS A 48 6.84 -24.66 32.92
N ASN A 49 7.32 -25.18 34.05
CA ASN A 49 7.87 -24.37 35.12
C ASN A 49 9.05 -23.52 34.61
N THR A 50 10.01 -24.13 33.91
CA THR A 50 11.16 -23.42 33.35
C THR A 50 10.76 -22.39 32.28
N LYS A 51 9.83 -22.76 31.39
CA LYS A 51 9.29 -21.88 30.34
C LYS A 51 8.60 -20.65 30.92
N TYR A 52 7.64 -20.88 31.81
CA TYR A 52 6.74 -19.83 32.29
C TYR A 52 7.26 -19.08 33.50
N LEU A 53 8.15 -19.64 34.31
CA LEU A 53 8.70 -18.96 35.48
C LEU A 53 10.07 -18.31 35.17
N LYS A 54 11.02 -19.10 34.64
CA LYS A 54 12.42 -18.69 34.42
C LYS A 54 12.65 -17.96 33.08
N MET A 55 12.14 -18.49 31.98
CA MET A 55 12.46 -18.00 30.62
C MET A 55 11.51 -16.89 30.10
N TYR A 56 10.29 -16.83 30.61
CA TYR A 56 9.24 -15.93 30.14
C TYR A 56 9.64 -14.43 30.03
N PRO A 57 10.36 -13.82 30.99
CA PRO A 57 10.78 -12.41 30.89
C PRO A 57 11.92 -12.17 29.89
N ILE A 58 12.67 -13.23 29.54
CA ILE A 58 13.90 -13.14 28.73
C ILE A 58 13.56 -13.08 27.24
N TRP A 59 12.52 -13.78 26.80
CA TRP A 59 12.14 -13.84 25.38
C TRP A 59 11.66 -12.52 24.79
N GLN A 60 11.19 -11.59 25.63
CA GLN A 60 10.75 -10.29 25.16
C GLN A 60 11.93 -9.29 25.06
N LYS A 61 12.34 -8.97 23.82
CA LYS A 61 13.41 -8.00 23.51
C LYS A 61 12.92 -6.57 23.20
N ALA A 62 11.61 -6.38 23.04
CA ALA A 62 10.98 -5.09 22.71
C ALA A 62 9.71 -4.87 23.54
N CYS A 63 9.23 -3.63 23.65
CA CYS A 63 7.97 -3.33 24.35
C CYS A 63 6.78 -4.13 23.79
N CYS A 64 5.91 -4.66 24.66
CA CYS A 64 4.72 -5.42 24.22
C CYS A 64 3.62 -4.54 23.62
N ASP A 65 3.77 -3.21 23.71
CA ASP A 65 2.88 -2.21 23.10
C ASP A 65 1.38 -2.50 23.29
N PRO A 66 0.87 -2.47 24.54
CA PRO A 66 -0.51 -2.83 24.84
C PRO A 66 -1.56 -1.90 24.21
N PHE A 67 -1.14 -0.80 23.60
CA PHE A 67 -2.02 0.17 22.94
C PHE A 67 -1.86 0.17 21.41
N ASN A 68 -0.98 -0.67 20.87
CA ASN A 68 -0.62 -0.77 19.45
C ASN A 68 -0.28 0.60 18.81
N ARG A 69 0.51 1.42 19.50
CA ARG A 69 0.85 2.80 19.08
C ARG A 69 2.30 2.98 18.61
N HIS A 70 3.15 1.96 18.77
CA HIS A 70 4.53 2.04 18.32
C HIS A 70 4.60 1.84 16.81
N THR A 71 5.14 2.85 16.11
CA THR A 71 5.46 2.76 14.68
C THR A 71 6.77 2.02 14.41
N LYS A 72 7.62 1.84 15.44
CA LYS A 72 8.90 1.09 15.40
C LYS A 72 9.08 0.31 16.70
N LYS A 73 9.75 -0.85 16.64
CA LYS A 73 10.05 -1.68 17.83
C LYS A 73 10.91 -0.90 18.82
N ILE A 74 10.39 -0.65 20.02
CA ILE A 74 11.12 0.04 21.10
C ILE A 74 11.88 -1.00 21.92
N THR A 75 13.22 -0.91 21.92
CA THR A 75 14.13 -1.84 22.62
C THR A 75 14.87 -1.18 23.80
N LYS A 76 14.83 0.15 23.92
CA LYS A 76 15.53 0.91 24.98
C LYS A 76 14.57 1.30 26.11
N ASN A 77 15.09 1.36 27.35
CA ASN A 77 14.37 1.80 28.56
C ASN A 77 13.05 1.05 28.81
N LEU A 78 13.14 -0.28 28.83
CA LEU A 78 12.03 -1.19 29.11
C LEU A 78 11.96 -1.49 30.61
N GLY A 79 10.82 -1.22 31.24
CA GLY A 79 10.51 -1.63 32.60
C GLY A 79 9.72 -2.94 32.61
N VAL A 80 10.09 -3.86 33.49
CA VAL A 80 9.37 -5.12 33.72
C VAL A 80 8.07 -4.84 34.48
N VAL A 81 6.98 -5.52 34.12
CA VAL A 81 5.68 -5.45 34.80
C VAL A 81 5.71 -6.33 36.04
N THR A 82 5.44 -5.76 37.21
CA THR A 82 5.36 -6.50 38.48
C THR A 82 4.00 -7.20 38.64
N ILE A 83 3.89 -8.12 39.61
CA ILE A 83 2.64 -8.84 39.91
C ILE A 83 1.50 -7.86 40.24
N LYS A 84 1.78 -6.88 41.12
CA LYS A 84 0.80 -5.84 41.51
C LYS A 84 0.39 -4.97 40.31
N GLU A 85 1.34 -4.59 39.46
CA GLU A 85 1.05 -3.82 38.23
C GLU A 85 0.17 -4.63 37.26
N SER A 86 0.44 -5.93 37.08
CA SER A 86 -0.33 -6.82 36.20
C SER A 86 -1.77 -7.02 36.68
N GLN A 87 -1.99 -7.25 37.97
CA GLN A 87 -3.33 -7.37 38.55
C GLN A 87 -4.17 -6.09 38.39
N VAL A 88 -3.54 -4.92 38.50
CA VAL A 88 -4.21 -3.63 38.25
C VAL A 88 -4.54 -3.46 36.76
N MET A 89 -3.63 -3.88 35.86
CA MET A 89 -3.87 -3.81 34.42
C MET A 89 -5.04 -4.71 34.00
N MET A 90 -5.17 -5.91 34.58
CA MET A 90 -6.30 -6.82 34.31
C MET A 90 -7.65 -6.24 34.74
N ARG A 91 -7.72 -5.58 35.91
CA ARG A 91 -8.94 -4.87 36.36
C ARG A 91 -9.38 -3.77 35.38
N ASN A 92 -8.42 -3.19 34.64
CA ASN A 92 -8.67 -2.16 33.62
C ASN A 92 -8.82 -2.74 32.19
N CYS A 93 -9.18 -4.02 32.07
CA CYS A 93 -9.34 -4.77 30.81
C CYS A 93 -8.09 -4.79 29.91
N LEU A 94 -6.88 -4.66 30.50
CA LEU A 94 -5.61 -4.82 29.79
C LEU A 94 -4.93 -6.11 30.27
N ASN A 95 -5.05 -7.18 29.48
CA ASN A 95 -4.49 -8.49 29.83
C ASN A 95 -2.96 -8.53 29.62
N ILE A 96 -2.20 -7.90 30.52
CA ILE A 96 -0.74 -7.84 30.50
C ILE A 96 -0.19 -8.68 31.66
N PRO A 97 0.35 -9.88 31.41
CA PRO A 97 0.84 -10.76 32.47
C PRO A 97 2.15 -10.26 33.10
N PRO A 98 2.45 -10.69 34.34
CA PRO A 98 3.65 -10.28 35.05
C PRO A 98 4.92 -10.75 34.33
N GLY A 99 5.97 -9.93 34.30
CA GLY A 99 7.23 -10.21 33.60
C GLY A 99 7.30 -9.70 32.16
N LYS A 100 6.20 -9.19 31.57
CA LYS A 100 6.26 -8.47 30.28
C LYS A 100 7.03 -7.16 30.43
N LYS A 101 7.65 -6.71 29.33
CA LYS A 101 8.45 -5.47 29.26
C LYS A 101 7.68 -4.34 28.58
N LEU A 102 7.62 -3.17 29.22
CA LEU A 102 6.95 -1.97 28.73
C LEU A 102 7.92 -0.80 28.63
N CYS A 103 7.80 0.02 27.58
CA CYS A 103 8.54 1.28 27.49
C CYS A 103 7.96 2.33 28.47
N LYS A 104 8.79 3.32 28.85
CA LYS A 104 8.39 4.42 29.74
C LYS A 104 7.08 5.12 29.33
N PRO A 105 6.83 5.43 28.03
CA PRO A 105 5.54 6.00 27.59
C PRO A 105 4.32 5.11 27.84
N CYS A 106 4.44 3.79 27.63
CA CYS A 106 3.36 2.84 27.90
C CYS A 106 3.09 2.73 29.40
N LYS A 107 4.12 2.66 30.24
CA LYS A 107 3.96 2.65 31.71
C LYS A 107 3.29 3.94 32.21
N GLN A 108 3.71 5.11 31.72
CA GLN A 108 3.11 6.39 32.11
C GLN A 108 1.63 6.51 31.73
N LYS A 109 1.22 5.97 30.58
CA LYS A 109 -0.20 5.97 30.19
C LYS A 109 -1.05 5.06 31.06
N ILE A 110 -0.51 3.92 31.47
CA ILE A 110 -1.22 3.01 32.39
C ILE A 110 -1.37 3.70 33.76
N ALA A 111 -0.33 4.37 34.25
CA ALA A 111 -0.39 5.14 35.49
C ALA A 111 -1.45 6.26 35.46
N ARG A 112 -1.53 7.04 34.36
CA ARG A 112 -2.58 8.06 34.20
C ARG A 112 -4.00 7.51 34.13
N LYS A 113 -4.19 6.31 33.58
CA LYS A 113 -5.50 5.62 33.60
C LYS A 113 -5.89 5.17 35.01
N LYS A 114 -4.92 4.91 35.87
CA LYS A 114 -5.11 4.53 37.27
C LYS A 114 -5.65 5.71 38.10
N GLU A 115 -5.12 6.91 37.91
CA GLU A 115 -5.60 8.13 38.57
C GLU A 115 -7.06 8.45 38.21
N LEU A 116 -7.49 8.17 36.97
CA LEU A 116 -8.87 8.38 36.52
C LEU A 116 -9.87 7.34 37.05
N THR A 117 -9.41 6.12 37.37
CA THR A 117 -10.28 5.01 37.83
C THR A 117 -10.46 4.99 39.35
N GLU A 118 -9.51 5.52 40.13
CA GLU A 118 -9.67 5.70 41.58
C GLU A 118 -10.73 6.77 41.94
N GLU A 119 -11.01 7.75 41.07
CA GLU A 119 -12.15 8.67 41.22
C GLU A 119 -13.50 8.03 40.85
N GLU A 120 -13.51 7.09 39.88
CA GLU A 120 -14.72 6.43 39.37
C GLU A 120 -15.17 5.23 40.23
N GLN A 121 -14.29 4.64 41.04
CA GLN A 121 -14.62 3.52 41.95
C GLN A 121 -15.45 3.93 43.19
N SER A 122 -15.83 5.20 43.32
CA SER A 122 -16.81 5.64 44.31
C SER A 122 -18.27 5.43 43.87
N LYS A 123 -18.52 4.95 42.64
CA LYS A 123 -19.88 4.73 42.13
C LYS A 123 -19.95 3.54 41.17
N SER A 124 -20.06 2.33 41.71
CA SER A 124 -20.93 1.29 41.12
C SER A 124 -20.84 0.01 41.94
N GLU A 125 -21.87 -0.25 42.74
CA GLU A 125 -22.35 -1.60 42.92
C GLU A 125 -23.81 -1.64 42.45
N GLN A 126 -24.15 -2.75 41.79
CA GLN A 126 -25.48 -3.23 41.40
C GLN A 126 -25.95 -2.85 39.98
N ASP A 127 -25.64 -3.76 39.05
CA ASP A 127 -26.47 -4.05 37.87
C ASP A 127 -27.70 -4.86 38.32
N GLU A 128 -28.89 -4.49 37.85
CA GLU A 128 -29.84 -5.35 37.11
C GLU A 128 -31.21 -4.66 36.93
N ASP A 129 -31.69 -4.70 35.69
CA ASP A 129 -33.07 -4.61 35.19
C ASP A 129 -34.16 -3.93 36.05
N PHE A 130 -34.66 -2.77 35.61
CA PHE A 130 -36.11 -2.49 35.65
C PHE A 130 -36.56 -1.36 34.70
N LEU A 131 -37.74 -1.59 34.12
CA LEU A 131 -38.50 -0.74 33.22
C LEU A 131 -38.79 0.67 33.78
N ILE A 132 -38.85 1.63 32.85
CA ILE A 132 -39.48 2.96 32.89
C ILE A 132 -40.13 3.34 34.25
N SER A 133 -39.45 4.19 35.03
CA SER A 133 -39.97 5.45 35.61
C SER A 133 -39.18 5.87 36.85
N PRO A 134 -38.18 6.76 36.68
CA PRO A 134 -37.92 7.74 37.72
C PRO A 134 -37.56 9.10 37.11
N CYS A 135 -38.55 9.92 36.76
CA CYS A 135 -38.25 11.29 36.29
C CYS A 135 -39.29 12.35 36.66
N LYS A 136 -39.97 12.19 37.81
CA LYS A 136 -40.65 13.32 38.45
C LYS A 136 -39.72 14.08 39.40
N LYS A 137 -39.00 13.38 40.30
CA LYS A 137 -38.06 14.02 41.25
C LYS A 137 -36.89 14.74 40.56
N ILE A 138 -36.16 14.04 39.69
CA ILE A 138 -35.03 14.61 38.92
C ILE A 138 -35.49 15.81 38.08
N ARG A 139 -36.67 15.71 37.46
CA ARG A 139 -37.24 16.81 36.67
C ARG A 139 -37.68 18.00 37.53
N GLN A 140 -38.19 17.75 38.74
CA GLN A 140 -38.53 18.80 39.69
C GLN A 140 -37.28 19.52 40.20
N GLU A 141 -36.20 18.79 40.48
CA GLU A 141 -34.89 19.36 40.83
C GLU A 141 -34.32 20.21 39.68
N ILE A 142 -34.29 19.66 38.46
CA ILE A 142 -33.83 20.41 37.28
C ILE A 142 -34.71 21.64 37.03
N ASN A 143 -36.03 21.54 37.17
CA ASN A 143 -36.92 22.69 37.00
C ASN A 143 -36.75 23.75 38.11
N LYS A 144 -36.35 23.35 39.32
CA LYS A 144 -36.00 24.27 40.40
C LYS A 144 -34.74 25.07 40.05
N GLU A 145 -33.72 24.41 39.55
CA GLU A 145 -32.49 25.08 39.07
C GLU A 145 -32.76 25.96 37.85
N LEU A 146 -33.54 25.49 36.87
CA LEU A 146 -33.90 26.31 35.70
C LEU A 146 -34.65 27.59 36.09
N LYS A 147 -35.46 27.55 37.15
CA LYS A 147 -36.16 28.74 37.67
C LYS A 147 -35.20 29.77 38.27
N ASN A 148 -34.10 29.33 38.90
CA ASN A 148 -33.05 30.22 39.42
C ASN A 148 -32.36 31.02 38.30
N PHE A 149 -32.34 30.47 37.08
CA PHE A 149 -31.79 31.13 35.87
C PHE A 149 -32.87 31.76 34.98
N SER A 150 -34.10 31.97 35.49
CA SER A 150 -35.24 32.56 34.77
C SER A 150 -35.64 31.81 33.48
N LEU A 151 -35.33 30.51 33.39
CA LEU A 151 -35.68 29.67 32.24
C LEU A 151 -37.01 28.93 32.47
N SER A 152 -37.73 28.66 31.38
CA SER A 152 -39.02 27.97 31.44
C SER A 152 -38.86 26.50 31.89
N PRO A 153 -39.79 25.95 32.69
CA PRO A 153 -39.72 24.57 33.16
C PRO A 153 -39.95 23.57 32.02
N LEU A 154 -39.30 22.41 32.10
CA LEU A 154 -39.53 21.28 31.20
C LEU A 154 -40.95 20.73 31.43
N LYS A 155 -41.84 20.77 30.43
CA LYS A 155 -43.26 20.33 30.51
C LYS A 155 -43.49 18.84 30.21
N SER A 156 -44.29 18.15 31.02
CA SER A 156 -44.37 16.68 31.07
C SER A 156 -45.43 15.99 30.19
N HIS A 157 -46.06 16.67 29.24
CA HIS A 157 -47.15 16.06 28.47
C HIS A 157 -46.70 15.57 27.09
N SER A 158 -46.89 14.25 26.88
CA SER A 158 -46.91 13.47 25.62
C SER A 158 -46.20 14.09 24.41
N LYS A 159 -44.88 14.27 24.48
CA LYS A 159 -44.04 14.52 23.31
C LYS A 159 -42.92 13.48 23.24
N SER A 160 -42.61 13.04 22.03
CA SER A 160 -41.57 12.05 21.72
C SER A 160 -40.25 12.34 22.46
N LEU A 161 -39.56 11.28 22.90
CA LEU A 161 -38.24 11.33 23.54
C LEU A 161 -37.24 12.22 22.78
N LYS A 162 -37.31 12.24 21.44
CA LYS A 162 -36.47 13.10 20.59
C LYS A 162 -36.72 14.60 20.84
N HIS A 163 -37.97 14.99 21.07
CA HIS A 163 -38.33 16.38 21.34
C HIS A 163 -37.87 16.80 22.73
N ILE A 164 -37.96 15.92 23.74
CA ILE A 164 -37.49 16.20 25.11
C ILE A 164 -35.96 16.37 25.12
N LEU A 165 -35.22 15.51 24.40
CA LEU A 165 -33.78 15.62 24.22
C LEU A 165 -33.37 16.90 23.48
N SER A 166 -34.12 17.29 22.45
CA SER A 166 -33.87 18.53 21.71
C SER A 166 -34.10 19.77 22.58
N GLU A 167 -35.20 19.80 23.34
CA GLU A 167 -35.54 20.91 24.23
C GLU A 167 -34.54 21.01 25.39
N GLY A 168 -34.06 19.87 25.92
CA GLY A 168 -32.97 19.82 26.90
C GLY A 168 -31.66 20.38 26.34
N LYS A 169 -31.26 19.97 25.12
CA LYS A 169 -30.05 20.49 24.47
C LYS A 169 -30.12 21.99 24.20
N GLN A 170 -31.29 22.49 23.78
CA GLN A 170 -31.49 23.91 23.52
C GLN A 170 -31.41 24.75 24.82
N LYS A 171 -31.93 24.25 25.94
CA LYS A 171 -31.81 24.91 27.25
C LYS A 171 -30.38 24.90 27.78
N VAL A 172 -29.63 23.81 27.59
CA VAL A 172 -28.19 23.75 27.93
C VAL A 172 -27.39 24.75 27.09
N ALA A 173 -27.72 24.92 25.80
CA ALA A 173 -27.09 25.93 24.96
C ALA A 173 -27.36 27.36 25.45
N CYS A 174 -28.62 27.65 25.83
CA CYS A 174 -28.99 28.95 26.38
C CYS A 174 -28.33 29.22 27.73
N PHE A 175 -28.22 28.20 28.60
CA PHE A 175 -27.48 28.28 29.85
C PHE A 175 -26.01 28.62 29.61
N ASN A 176 -25.35 27.91 28.68
CA ASN A 176 -23.96 28.16 28.32
C ASN A 176 -23.75 29.60 27.80
N GLU A 177 -24.70 30.12 27.03
CA GLU A 177 -24.67 31.50 26.53
C GLU A 177 -24.87 32.53 27.64
N MET A 178 -25.79 32.29 28.58
CA MET A 178 -25.97 33.14 29.76
C MET A 178 -24.74 33.12 30.67
N THR A 179 -24.12 31.95 30.93
CA THR A 179 -22.86 31.86 31.66
C THR A 179 -21.72 32.52 30.90
N TYR A 180 -21.67 32.43 29.57
CA TYR A 180 -20.68 33.12 28.75
C TYR A 180 -20.84 34.64 28.83
N ASN A 181 -22.07 35.15 28.81
CA ASN A 181 -22.35 36.57 28.96
C ASN A 181 -22.10 37.07 30.40
N ALA A 182 -22.40 36.25 31.42
CA ALA A 182 -22.09 36.56 32.81
C ALA A 182 -20.58 36.54 33.07
N THR A 183 -19.85 35.56 32.55
CA THR A 183 -18.38 35.52 32.62
C THR A 183 -17.75 36.67 31.84
N ARG A 184 -18.31 37.10 30.70
CA ARG A 184 -17.89 38.32 30.00
C ARG A 184 -18.19 39.59 30.80
N LYS A 185 -19.33 39.69 31.48
CA LYS A 185 -19.66 40.83 32.36
C LYS A 185 -18.75 40.89 33.59
N ILE A 186 -18.45 39.74 34.19
CA ILE A 186 -17.47 39.56 35.25
C ILE A 186 -16.08 39.92 34.71
N GLU A 187 -15.66 39.40 33.55
CA GLU A 187 -14.41 39.78 32.90
C GLU A 187 -14.34 41.28 32.62
N THR A 188 -15.42 41.95 32.20
CA THR A 188 -15.40 43.41 32.00
C THR A 188 -15.35 44.20 33.32
N GLN A 189 -15.96 43.71 34.40
CA GLN A 189 -15.92 44.35 35.73
C GLN A 189 -14.66 44.02 36.54
N PHE A 190 -14.04 42.87 36.29
CA PHE A 190 -12.76 42.48 36.90
C PHE A 190 -11.58 42.94 36.03
N SER A 191 -11.74 43.15 34.71
CA SER A 191 -10.72 43.81 33.88
C SER A 191 -10.59 45.30 34.19
N SER A 192 -11.61 45.94 34.80
CA SER A 192 -11.47 47.31 35.31
C SER A 192 -10.80 47.39 36.69
N LYS A 193 -10.62 46.26 37.39
CA LYS A 193 -9.95 46.18 38.71
C LYS A 193 -8.67 45.33 38.75
N LEU A 194 -8.38 44.55 37.70
CA LEU A 194 -7.06 43.96 37.44
C LEU A 194 -6.23 44.82 36.46
N CYS A 195 -6.43 46.14 36.50
CA CYS A 195 -5.34 47.04 36.20
C CYS A 195 -4.36 46.97 37.37
N TYR A 196 -3.32 46.16 37.24
CA TYR A 196 -2.04 46.63 37.78
C TYR A 196 -1.83 48.02 37.18
N GLU A 197 -1.63 49.00 38.06
CA GLU A 197 -1.02 50.26 37.68
C GLU A 197 0.29 49.96 36.97
N THR A 198 0.24 49.90 35.64
CA THR A 198 1.32 50.40 34.82
C THR A 198 0.74 51.52 34.00
N ASN A 199 0.63 52.69 34.62
CA ASN A 199 0.78 53.95 33.92
C ASN A 199 2.20 53.99 33.33
N GLY A 200 2.39 53.23 32.26
CA GLY A 200 3.62 53.11 31.51
C GLY A 200 3.23 52.82 30.09
N MET A 201 3.31 53.83 29.23
CA MET A 201 3.24 53.67 27.78
C MET A 201 4.15 52.50 27.40
N LYS A 202 3.59 51.37 26.95
CA LYS A 202 4.38 50.27 26.41
C LYS A 202 5.03 50.78 25.13
N LYS A 203 6.25 51.32 25.25
CA LYS A 203 7.08 51.69 24.11
C LYS A 203 7.30 50.41 23.28
N LYS A 204 7.08 50.53 21.97
CA LYS A 204 7.46 49.50 21.00
C LYS A 204 8.93 49.14 21.26
N ALA A 205 9.25 47.85 21.41
CA ALA A 205 10.64 47.45 21.59
C ALA A 205 11.44 47.97 20.38
N ALA A 206 12.60 48.59 20.63
CA ALA A 206 13.37 49.30 19.60
C ALA A 206 13.66 48.42 18.38
N ASN A 207 13.85 47.12 18.59
CA ASN A 207 14.22 46.17 17.54
C ASN A 207 13.03 45.35 17.02
N PHE A 208 11.79 45.70 17.39
CA PHE A 208 10.61 44.94 16.96
C PHE A 208 10.47 44.95 15.43
N ASP A 209 10.68 46.11 14.81
CA ASP A 209 10.56 46.24 13.36
C ASP A 209 11.68 45.49 12.62
N GLU A 210 12.88 45.47 13.19
CA GLU A 210 14.04 44.75 12.67
C GLU A 210 13.82 43.22 12.74
N VAL A 211 13.30 42.70 13.85
CA VAL A 211 12.96 41.27 13.95
C VAL A 211 11.83 40.92 12.98
N MET A 212 10.83 41.79 12.82
CA MET A 212 9.71 41.55 11.90
C MET A 212 10.13 41.62 10.43
N SER A 213 11.10 42.46 10.05
CA SER A 213 11.66 42.47 8.69
C SER A 213 12.44 41.18 8.39
N LEU A 214 13.26 40.69 9.32
CA LEU A 214 13.97 39.41 9.17
C LEU A 214 13.01 38.22 9.03
N VAL A 215 11.88 38.25 9.75
CA VAL A 215 10.83 37.22 9.61
C VAL A 215 10.16 37.29 8.24
N LYS A 216 9.91 38.49 7.71
CA LYS A 216 9.38 38.66 6.34
C LYS A 216 10.33 38.09 5.29
N GLU A 217 11.63 38.41 5.38
CA GLU A 217 12.65 37.85 4.49
C GLU A 217 12.66 36.33 4.54
N LYS A 218 12.58 35.75 5.75
CA LYS A 218 12.57 34.31 5.90
C LYS A 218 11.31 33.67 5.31
N ILE A 219 10.15 34.33 5.40
CA ILE A 219 8.88 33.85 4.84
C ILE A 219 8.95 33.74 3.31
N LEU A 220 9.61 34.68 2.63
CA LEU A 220 9.74 34.68 1.16
C LEU A 220 10.46 33.44 0.62
N CYS A 221 11.42 32.91 1.38
CA CYS A 221 12.27 31.78 0.97
C CYS A 221 11.91 30.45 1.67
N SER A 222 10.72 30.35 2.28
CA SER A 222 10.32 29.19 3.10
C SER A 222 9.21 28.35 2.46
N ASP A 223 9.13 27.07 2.84
CA ASP A 223 8.02 26.20 2.45
C ASP A 223 6.72 26.56 3.18
N LYS A 224 5.57 26.14 2.62
CA LYS A 224 4.23 26.48 3.16
C LYS A 224 4.07 26.16 4.66
N ARG A 225 4.74 25.13 5.18
CA ARG A 225 4.64 24.73 6.59
C ARG A 225 5.43 25.68 7.48
N THR A 226 6.65 26.01 7.07
CA THR A 226 7.51 26.97 7.78
C THR A 226 6.92 28.38 7.73
N ILE A 227 6.31 28.78 6.61
CA ILE A 227 5.57 30.05 6.52
C ILE A 227 4.48 30.12 7.60
N VAL A 228 3.61 29.11 7.68
CA VAL A 228 2.53 29.08 8.69
C VAL A 228 3.08 29.02 10.11
N GLN A 229 4.24 28.40 10.33
CA GLN A 229 4.91 28.37 11.63
C GLN A 229 5.49 29.75 12.01
N LEU A 230 6.17 30.43 11.09
CA LEU A 230 6.74 31.78 11.30
C LEU A 230 5.63 32.82 11.52
N LEU A 231 4.51 32.71 10.81
CA LEU A 231 3.35 33.59 11.02
C LEU A 231 2.74 33.49 12.43
N THR A 232 3.07 32.46 13.22
CA THR A 232 2.68 32.40 14.64
C THR A 232 3.42 33.42 15.51
N LEU A 233 4.52 34.02 15.02
CA LEU A 233 5.24 35.11 15.67
C LEU A 233 4.51 36.45 15.56
N ALA A 234 3.48 36.54 14.70
CA ALA A 234 2.68 37.75 14.58
C ALA A 234 1.97 38.05 15.92
N PRO A 235 1.98 39.31 16.37
CA PRO A 235 1.32 39.69 17.62
C PRO A 235 -0.15 39.27 17.64
N PRO A 236 -0.66 38.76 18.79
CA PRO A 236 -2.05 38.35 18.91
C PRO A 236 -3.03 39.53 18.77
N SER A 237 -2.55 40.76 18.98
CA SER A 237 -3.31 42.00 18.78
C SER A 237 -3.56 42.35 17.31
N TRP A 238 -2.81 41.79 16.35
CA TRP A 238 -3.01 42.07 14.92
C TRP A 238 -4.20 41.30 14.37
N SER A 239 -5.06 41.96 13.61
CA SER A 239 -6.11 41.35 12.82
C SER A 239 -5.56 40.39 11.75
N ILE A 240 -6.42 39.55 11.16
CA ILE A 240 -6.01 38.66 10.06
C ILE A 240 -5.53 39.49 8.86
N LEU A 241 -6.21 40.61 8.57
CA LEU A 241 -5.90 41.50 7.47
C LEU A 241 -4.54 42.21 7.66
N GLU A 242 -4.22 42.65 8.88
CA GLU A 242 -2.91 43.22 9.20
C GLU A 242 -1.77 42.21 9.02
N VAL A 243 -1.99 40.94 9.40
CA VAL A 243 -1.01 39.87 9.16
C VAL A 243 -0.82 39.61 7.67
N GLN A 244 -1.90 39.60 6.88
CA GLN A 244 -1.83 39.42 5.44
C GLN A 244 -1.05 40.55 4.77
N ASN A 245 -1.36 41.79 5.10
CA ASN A 245 -0.73 42.96 4.50
C ASN A 245 0.73 43.09 4.93
N ASN A 246 1.03 42.82 6.21
CA ASN A 246 2.39 42.96 6.72
C ASN A 246 3.34 41.89 6.19
N PHE A 247 2.89 40.63 6.05
CA PHE A 247 3.74 39.52 5.60
C PHE A 247 3.50 39.11 4.13
N SER A 248 2.59 39.77 3.42
CA SER A 248 2.20 39.44 2.03
C SER A 248 1.79 37.96 1.85
N VAL A 249 0.94 37.46 2.76
CA VAL A 249 0.49 36.06 2.79
C VAL A 249 -1.01 35.93 2.54
N THR A 250 -1.45 34.73 2.14
CA THR A 250 -2.87 34.44 1.92
C THR A 250 -3.66 34.44 3.24
N GLU A 251 -4.96 34.76 3.14
CA GLU A 251 -5.88 34.74 4.29
C GLU A 251 -5.90 33.38 4.98
N TYR A 252 -5.84 32.30 4.18
CA TYR A 252 -5.78 30.92 4.66
C TYR A 252 -4.56 30.69 5.55
N GLN A 253 -3.38 31.14 5.16
CA GLN A 253 -2.15 30.98 5.95
C GLN A 253 -2.22 31.75 7.27
N ALA A 254 -2.72 32.99 7.25
CA ALA A 254 -2.89 33.80 8.46
C ALA A 254 -3.92 33.19 9.43
N LYS A 255 -5.06 32.70 8.93
CA LYS A 255 -6.07 31.97 9.72
C LYS A 255 -5.51 30.67 10.31
N MET A 256 -4.77 29.91 9.51
CA MET A 256 -4.16 28.65 9.94
C MET A 256 -3.10 28.87 11.01
N ALA A 257 -2.26 29.90 10.86
CA ALA A 257 -1.25 30.28 11.86
C ALA A 257 -1.91 30.66 13.20
N ARG A 258 -2.98 31.46 13.17
CA ARG A 258 -3.78 31.81 14.37
C ARG A 258 -4.33 30.58 15.07
N LYS A 259 -4.90 29.65 14.30
CA LYS A 259 -5.46 28.40 14.81
C LYS A 259 -4.39 27.50 15.43
N ILE A 260 -3.18 27.50 14.86
CA ILE A 260 -2.04 26.75 15.38
C ILE A 260 -1.50 27.41 16.65
N PHE A 261 -1.33 28.73 16.67
CA PHE A 261 -0.91 29.49 17.86
C PHE A 261 -1.85 29.24 19.05
N ASN A 262 -3.16 29.33 18.82
CA ASN A 262 -4.16 29.10 19.89
C ASN A 262 -4.17 27.65 20.40
N LYS A 263 -3.81 26.67 19.56
CA LYS A 263 -3.83 25.24 19.96
C LYS A 263 -2.49 24.71 20.48
N LYS A 264 -1.37 25.24 19.98
CA LYS A 264 -0.03 24.68 20.18
C LYS A 264 1.01 25.71 20.63
N GLY A 265 0.64 26.99 20.72
CA GLY A 265 1.53 28.08 21.11
C GLY A 265 2.43 28.58 19.99
N LEU A 266 3.39 29.43 20.40
CA LEU A 266 4.39 30.04 19.54
C LEU A 266 5.24 28.98 18.81
N LEU A 267 5.46 29.18 17.51
CA LEU A 267 6.16 28.24 16.62
C LEU A 267 5.55 26.84 16.58
N GLY A 268 4.24 26.73 16.79
CA GLY A 268 3.50 25.47 16.70
C GLY A 268 3.63 24.81 15.32
N ILE A 269 3.93 23.50 15.30
CA ILE A 269 4.09 22.76 14.04
C ILE A 269 2.72 22.26 13.55
N SER A 270 2.36 22.59 12.31
CA SER A 270 1.16 22.05 11.66
C SER A 270 1.24 20.51 11.56
N PRO A 271 0.20 19.75 11.96
CA PRO A 271 0.19 18.31 11.80
C PRO A 271 0.25 17.95 10.30
N LEU A 272 1.04 16.93 9.96
CA LEU A 272 1.00 16.35 8.61
C LEU A 272 -0.39 15.76 8.42
N TYR A 273 -1.13 16.23 7.39
CA TYR A 273 -2.35 15.57 6.96
C TYR A 273 -1.95 14.17 6.47
N LYS A 274 -2.20 13.14 7.28
CA LYS A 274 -2.16 11.76 6.80
C LYS A 274 -3.38 11.61 5.90
N GLY A 275 -3.16 11.34 4.62
CA GLY A 275 -4.24 11.04 3.67
C GLY A 275 -5.08 9.85 4.15
N LYS A 276 -6.27 9.67 3.54
CA LYS A 276 -7.09 8.47 3.78
C LYS A 276 -6.22 7.22 3.61
N VAL A 277 -6.27 6.33 4.61
CA VAL A 277 -5.56 5.06 4.56
C VAL A 277 -6.27 4.18 3.54
N LEU A 278 -5.56 3.75 2.50
CA LEU A 278 -6.10 2.81 1.52
C LEU A 278 -6.28 1.44 2.19
N HIS A 279 -7.38 0.75 1.89
CA HIS A 279 -7.55 -0.63 2.34
C HIS A 279 -6.45 -1.52 1.75
N LYS A 280 -5.91 -2.44 2.57
CA LYS A 280 -4.82 -3.35 2.14
C LYS A 280 -5.21 -4.20 0.94
N GLU A 281 -6.48 -4.61 0.86
CA GLU A 281 -7.04 -5.35 -0.27
C GLU A 281 -6.84 -4.62 -1.60
N ILE A 282 -7.04 -3.29 -1.62
CA ILE A 282 -6.82 -2.47 -2.81
C ILE A 282 -5.32 -2.41 -3.13
N GLU A 283 -4.46 -2.30 -2.12
CA GLU A 283 -3.00 -2.30 -2.35
C GLU A 283 -2.51 -3.63 -2.93
N ASP A 284 -3.06 -4.75 -2.49
CA ASP A 284 -2.69 -6.07 -2.98
C ASP A 284 -3.28 -6.36 -4.37
N SER A 285 -4.51 -5.91 -4.65
CA SER A 285 -5.10 -5.94 -6.00
C SER A 285 -4.25 -5.15 -7.00
N VAL A 286 -3.82 -3.93 -6.64
CA VAL A 286 -2.93 -3.13 -7.50
C VAL A 286 -1.59 -3.84 -7.74
N LYS A 287 -0.99 -4.45 -6.72
CA LYS A 287 0.26 -5.21 -6.89
C LYS A 287 0.06 -6.44 -7.78
N LEU A 288 -1.06 -7.16 -7.64
CA LEU A 288 -1.39 -8.32 -8.45
C LEU A 288 -1.59 -7.91 -9.91
N PHE A 289 -2.26 -6.79 -10.15
CA PHE A 289 -2.44 -6.22 -11.49
C PHE A 289 -1.10 -5.86 -12.14
N TYR A 290 -0.19 -5.23 -11.39
CA TYR A 290 1.18 -4.99 -11.86
C TYR A 290 2.01 -6.27 -12.07
N ASP A 291 1.64 -7.40 -11.48
CA ASP A 291 2.37 -8.66 -11.62
C ASP A 291 1.80 -9.56 -12.73
N SER A 292 0.70 -9.15 -13.37
CA SER A 292 0.03 -9.87 -14.46
C SER A 292 0.96 -10.11 -15.64
N SER A 293 0.91 -11.33 -16.20
CA SER A 293 1.74 -11.73 -17.36
C SER A 293 1.47 -10.90 -18.60
N ASP A 294 0.26 -10.38 -18.72
CA ASP A 294 -0.21 -9.72 -19.95
C ASP A 294 0.34 -8.30 -20.07
N LEU A 295 0.70 -7.69 -18.94
CA LEU A 295 1.19 -6.31 -18.84
C LEU A 295 2.70 -6.23 -18.55
N CYS A 296 3.31 -7.35 -18.17
CA CYS A 296 4.70 -7.44 -17.75
C CYS A 296 5.44 -8.59 -18.43
N ARG A 297 6.64 -8.30 -18.95
CA ARG A 297 7.59 -9.33 -19.40
C ARG A 297 8.66 -9.56 -18.34
N THR A 298 8.94 -10.81 -18.01
CA THR A 298 10.05 -11.15 -17.10
C THR A 298 11.40 -10.88 -17.78
N MET A 299 12.34 -10.23 -17.09
CA MET A 299 13.68 -10.01 -17.64
C MET A 299 14.45 -11.33 -17.75
N PRO A 300 15.22 -11.55 -18.82
CA PRO A 300 15.86 -12.83 -19.10
C PRO A 300 17.07 -13.13 -18.20
N GLY A 301 17.78 -12.10 -17.71
CA GLY A 301 19.02 -12.29 -16.97
C GLY A 301 18.82 -12.90 -15.57
N LYS A 302 19.54 -13.96 -15.21
CA LYS A 302 19.49 -14.52 -13.84
C LYS A 302 19.90 -13.51 -12.75
N LYS A 303 20.73 -12.51 -13.10
CA LYS A 303 21.14 -11.41 -12.21
C LYS A 303 20.14 -10.26 -12.19
N ASP A 304 19.11 -10.28 -13.03
CA ASP A 304 18.05 -9.27 -13.08
C ASP A 304 17.00 -9.51 -12.03
N TYR A 305 17.41 -9.47 -10.76
CA TYR A 305 16.51 -9.57 -9.62
C TYR A 305 16.57 -8.32 -8.73
N VAL A 306 15.53 -8.14 -7.92
CA VAL A 306 15.43 -7.12 -6.88
C VAL A 306 15.31 -7.82 -5.52
N SER A 307 16.17 -7.44 -4.59
CA SER A 307 16.11 -7.89 -3.20
C SER A 307 15.01 -7.14 -2.46
N ILE A 308 13.95 -7.84 -2.05
CA ILE A 308 12.82 -7.24 -1.31
C ILE A 308 13.10 -7.29 0.20
N GLN A 309 13.67 -8.39 0.68
CA GLN A 309 14.08 -8.63 2.06
C GLN A 309 15.40 -9.42 2.08
N LYS A 310 16.02 -9.61 3.26
CA LYS A 310 17.22 -10.45 3.39
C LYS A 310 16.91 -11.84 2.80
N ASN A 311 17.68 -12.24 1.79
CA ASN A 311 17.58 -13.53 1.07
C ASN A 311 16.25 -13.78 0.33
N VAL A 312 15.44 -12.75 0.06
CA VAL A 312 14.26 -12.88 -0.80
C VAL A 312 14.43 -12.01 -2.04
N HIS A 313 14.68 -12.69 -3.17
CA HIS A 313 14.87 -12.08 -4.47
C HIS A 313 13.63 -12.29 -5.34
N LYS A 314 13.17 -11.24 -6.02
CA LYS A 314 12.18 -11.35 -7.09
C LYS A 314 12.80 -10.93 -8.41
N GLN A 315 12.52 -11.70 -9.46
CA GLN A 315 12.95 -11.37 -10.81
C GLN A 315 12.33 -10.03 -11.25
N LYS A 316 13.13 -9.19 -11.92
CA LYS A 316 12.67 -7.95 -12.53
C LYS A 316 11.69 -8.26 -13.66
N LYS A 317 10.64 -7.45 -13.74
CA LYS A 317 9.64 -7.49 -14.80
C LYS A 317 9.60 -6.13 -15.50
N LEU A 318 9.69 -6.12 -16.82
CA LEU A 318 9.55 -4.94 -17.65
C LEU A 318 8.06 -4.71 -17.96
N LEU A 319 7.56 -3.53 -17.63
CA LEU A 319 6.21 -3.11 -17.99
C LEU A 319 6.16 -2.80 -19.49
N LEU A 320 5.15 -3.36 -20.17
CA LEU A 320 4.98 -3.18 -21.62
C LEU A 320 4.21 -1.90 -21.99
N CYS A 321 3.51 -1.32 -21.02
CA CYS A 321 2.68 -0.11 -21.19
C CYS A 321 3.18 1.02 -20.30
N ASN A 322 2.79 2.25 -20.65
CA ASN A 322 3.08 3.38 -19.79
C ASN A 322 2.19 3.38 -18.53
N LEU A 323 2.58 4.13 -17.49
CA LEU A 323 1.83 4.15 -16.22
C LEU A 323 0.42 4.73 -16.36
N LYS A 324 0.18 5.59 -17.34
CA LYS A 324 -1.14 6.22 -17.55
C LYS A 324 -2.11 5.21 -18.19
N GLU A 325 -1.69 4.52 -19.23
CA GLU A 325 -2.40 3.41 -19.87
C GLU A 325 -2.73 2.31 -18.86
N LEU A 326 -1.75 1.89 -18.06
CA LEU A 326 -1.98 0.90 -17.00
C LEU A 326 -3.04 1.36 -15.98
N TYR A 327 -3.08 2.65 -15.67
CA TYR A 327 -4.08 3.20 -14.78
C TYR A 327 -5.48 3.23 -15.42
N VAL A 328 -5.59 3.54 -16.71
CA VAL A 328 -6.86 3.48 -17.46
C VAL A 328 -7.37 2.05 -17.50
N LEU A 329 -6.53 1.08 -17.89
CA LEU A 329 -6.87 -0.35 -17.90
C LEU A 329 -7.29 -0.86 -16.52
N TYR A 330 -6.58 -0.45 -15.45
CA TYR A 330 -6.94 -0.82 -14.09
C TYR A 330 -8.33 -0.29 -13.70
N LYS A 331 -8.67 0.92 -14.15
CA LYS A 331 -9.97 1.55 -13.89
C LYS A 331 -11.10 0.93 -14.68
N GLU A 332 -10.86 0.53 -15.93
CA GLU A 332 -11.81 -0.21 -16.74
C GLU A 332 -12.14 -1.57 -16.11
N ASN A 333 -11.10 -2.27 -15.62
CA ASN A 333 -11.29 -3.56 -14.95
C ASN A 333 -11.89 -3.43 -13.54
N ASN A 334 -11.79 -2.26 -12.90
CA ASN A 334 -12.24 -2.03 -11.52
C ASN A 334 -12.89 -0.65 -11.35
N PRO A 335 -14.09 -0.42 -11.93
CA PRO A 335 -14.74 0.90 -11.92
C PRO A 335 -15.12 1.38 -10.50
N GLU A 336 -15.39 0.46 -9.57
CA GLU A 336 -15.80 0.78 -8.20
C GLU A 336 -14.64 1.28 -7.30
N ILE A 337 -13.39 0.98 -7.68
CA ILE A 337 -12.23 1.29 -6.84
C ILE A 337 -11.82 2.76 -7.00
N GLN A 338 -12.05 3.57 -5.98
CA GLN A 338 -11.61 4.96 -5.93
C GLN A 338 -10.13 5.09 -5.54
N ILE A 339 -9.24 4.90 -6.52
CA ILE A 339 -7.81 5.20 -6.42
C ILE A 339 -7.43 6.36 -7.34
N SER A 340 -6.50 7.22 -6.89
CA SER A 340 -5.92 8.28 -7.72
C SER A 340 -4.66 7.81 -8.45
N TYR A 341 -4.37 8.39 -9.61
CA TYR A 341 -3.17 8.07 -10.40
C TYR A 341 -1.88 8.14 -9.58
N SER A 342 -1.68 9.20 -8.79
CA SER A 342 -0.46 9.35 -7.98
C SER A 342 -0.32 8.23 -6.95
N LYS A 343 -1.42 7.76 -6.34
CA LYS A 343 -1.40 6.65 -5.38
C LYS A 343 -1.15 5.33 -6.10
N PHE A 344 -1.79 5.08 -7.24
CA PHE A 344 -1.55 3.91 -8.10
C PHE A 344 -0.07 3.80 -8.50
N ALA A 345 0.51 4.87 -9.06
CA ALA A 345 1.91 4.91 -9.44
C ALA A 345 2.87 4.71 -8.24
N SER A 346 2.51 5.20 -7.04
CA SER A 346 3.30 4.98 -5.83
C SER A 346 3.24 3.55 -5.28
N LEU A 347 2.18 2.80 -5.61
CA LEU A 347 2.01 1.40 -5.20
C LEU A 347 2.73 0.42 -6.12
N ARG A 348 3.36 0.90 -7.19
CA ARG A 348 4.12 0.08 -8.11
C ARG A 348 5.19 -0.73 -7.36
N PRO A 349 5.20 -2.07 -7.52
CA PRO A 349 6.24 -2.91 -6.96
C PRO A 349 7.64 -2.53 -7.46
N LYS A 350 8.67 -2.70 -6.62
CA LYS A 350 10.06 -2.37 -6.98
C LYS A 350 10.63 -3.25 -8.09
N TRP A 351 10.10 -4.45 -8.27
CA TRP A 351 10.53 -5.38 -9.32
C TRP A 351 9.88 -5.08 -10.68
N CYS A 352 8.85 -4.23 -10.75
CA CYS A 352 8.26 -3.78 -12.01
C CYS A 352 8.99 -2.52 -12.50
N ILE A 353 9.73 -2.66 -13.59
CA ILE A 353 10.58 -1.63 -14.20
C ILE A 353 9.88 -1.01 -15.40
N LEU A 354 10.05 0.30 -15.60
CA LEU A 354 9.53 1.00 -16.77
C LEU A 354 10.43 0.83 -17.98
N PRO A 355 9.86 0.87 -19.20
CA PRO A 355 10.65 0.92 -20.42
C PRO A 355 11.56 2.16 -20.43
N GLY A 356 12.81 1.98 -20.88
CA GLY A 356 13.80 3.06 -21.03
C GLY A 356 14.82 3.19 -19.89
N ALA A 357 14.75 2.36 -18.84
CA ALA A 357 15.83 2.29 -17.86
C ALA A 357 17.09 1.65 -18.48
N SER A 358 18.29 2.11 -18.11
CA SER A 358 19.55 1.56 -18.64
C SER A 358 19.61 0.03 -18.45
N GLY A 359 19.92 -0.70 -19.53
CA GLY A 359 19.93 -2.16 -19.56
C GLY A 359 18.56 -2.83 -19.78
N THR A 360 17.49 -2.05 -20.04
CA THR A 360 16.17 -2.60 -20.43
C THR A 360 16.03 -2.67 -21.94
N HIS A 361 16.75 -3.60 -22.57
CA HIS A 361 16.54 -3.89 -23.98
C HIS A 361 15.31 -4.80 -24.15
N SER A 362 14.38 -4.40 -25.01
CA SER A 362 13.31 -5.28 -25.45
C SER A 362 13.89 -6.27 -26.46
N VAL A 363 14.16 -7.50 -26.01
CA VAL A 363 14.73 -8.59 -26.80
C VAL A 363 13.70 -9.71 -27.01
N CYS A 364 13.95 -10.58 -27.98
CA CYS A 364 13.07 -11.71 -28.33
C CYS A 364 11.64 -11.25 -28.65
N VAL A 365 11.50 -10.17 -29.41
CA VAL A 365 10.19 -9.68 -29.88
C VAL A 365 9.71 -10.50 -31.08
N CYS A 366 8.41 -10.74 -31.14
CA CYS A 366 7.81 -11.44 -32.27
C CYS A 366 7.89 -10.57 -33.54
N SER A 367 8.39 -11.14 -34.64
CA SER A 367 8.50 -10.46 -35.94
C SER A 367 7.15 -10.01 -36.48
N TYR A 368 6.09 -10.82 -36.35
CA TYR A 368 4.74 -10.46 -36.79
C TYR A 368 4.22 -9.21 -36.09
N HIS A 369 4.30 -9.18 -34.75
CA HIS A 369 3.84 -8.03 -33.97
C HIS A 369 4.74 -6.80 -34.19
N GLN A 370 6.05 -7.00 -34.21
CA GLN A 370 6.99 -5.89 -34.37
C GLN A 370 6.90 -5.25 -35.75
N ASN A 371 6.73 -6.04 -36.82
CA ASN A 371 6.53 -5.51 -38.16
C ASN A 371 5.22 -4.73 -38.27
N ALA A 372 4.13 -5.23 -37.69
CA ALA A 372 2.87 -4.49 -37.66
C ALA A 372 3.03 -3.13 -36.94
N ILE A 373 3.73 -3.10 -35.81
CA ILE A 373 4.03 -1.84 -35.10
C ILE A 373 4.86 -0.91 -35.98
N LEU A 374 5.96 -1.38 -36.58
CA LEU A 374 6.83 -0.55 -37.40
C LEU A 374 6.13 0.02 -38.65
N LEU A 375 5.25 -0.75 -39.27
CA LEU A 375 4.46 -0.30 -40.42
C LEU A 375 3.41 0.72 -40.00
N VAL A 376 2.73 0.51 -38.87
CA VAL A 376 1.76 1.50 -38.36
C VAL A 376 2.45 2.78 -37.90
N ASP A 377 3.63 2.69 -37.29
CA ASP A 377 4.42 3.86 -36.91
C ASP A 377 4.81 4.71 -38.14
N ALA A 378 5.01 4.09 -39.31
CA ALA A 378 5.31 4.80 -40.55
C ALA A 378 4.12 5.62 -41.09
N LEU A 379 2.88 5.30 -40.69
CA LEU A 379 1.70 6.11 -40.99
C LEU A 379 1.67 7.42 -40.19
N ASN A 380 2.42 7.51 -39.10
CA ASN A 380 2.47 8.68 -38.20
C ASN A 380 1.08 9.13 -37.70
N ILE A 381 0.21 8.16 -37.40
CA ILE A 381 -1.15 8.36 -36.87
C ILE A 381 -1.22 8.11 -35.37
N GLU A 382 -2.23 8.66 -34.69
CA GLU A 382 -2.45 8.42 -33.24
C GLU A 382 -3.04 7.03 -32.92
N LEU A 383 -3.24 6.17 -33.94
CA LEU A 383 -3.80 4.84 -33.77
C LEU A 383 -2.72 3.79 -33.54
N THR A 384 -3.05 2.78 -32.76
CA THR A 384 -2.19 1.61 -32.54
C THR A 384 -2.50 0.50 -33.52
N TYR A 385 -1.58 -0.46 -33.66
CA TYR A 385 -1.83 -1.67 -34.46
C TYR A 385 -3.07 -2.45 -33.97
N LYS A 386 -3.43 -2.35 -32.68
CA LYS A 386 -4.62 -3.02 -32.14
C LYS A 386 -5.91 -2.38 -32.65
N ASP A 387 -5.91 -1.06 -32.82
CA ASP A 387 -7.07 -0.32 -33.32
C ASP A 387 -7.33 -0.65 -34.79
N LEU A 388 -6.26 -0.78 -35.59
CA LEU A 388 -6.38 -1.24 -36.97
C LEU A 388 -6.80 -2.72 -37.06
N LEU A 389 -6.35 -3.56 -36.14
CA LEU A 389 -6.77 -4.97 -36.09
C LEU A 389 -8.27 -5.08 -35.76
N LEU A 390 -8.80 -4.20 -34.91
CA LEU A 390 -10.24 -4.12 -34.64
C LEU A 390 -11.07 -3.68 -35.86
N LYS A 391 -10.45 -3.10 -36.90
CA LYS A 391 -11.14 -2.78 -38.16
C LYS A 391 -11.27 -3.98 -39.10
N THR A 392 -10.45 -5.02 -38.96
CA THR A 392 -10.50 -6.20 -39.84
C THR A 392 -11.44 -7.28 -39.34
N VAL A 393 -11.72 -7.32 -38.02
CA VAL A 393 -12.53 -8.37 -37.38
C VAL A 393 -13.72 -7.81 -36.61
N CYS A 394 -14.80 -8.59 -36.48
CA CYS A 394 -15.93 -8.22 -35.62
C CYS A 394 -15.56 -8.19 -34.13
N SER A 395 -14.71 -9.13 -33.69
CA SER A 395 -14.24 -9.22 -32.31
C SER A 395 -12.88 -9.91 -32.25
N VAL A 396 -11.95 -9.31 -31.49
CA VAL A 396 -10.61 -9.87 -31.24
C VAL A 396 -10.61 -11.03 -30.24
N GLU A 397 -11.71 -11.25 -29.53
CA GLU A 397 -11.85 -12.35 -28.56
C GLU A 397 -12.49 -13.59 -29.20
N ASN A 398 -13.18 -13.42 -30.33
CA ASN A 398 -13.83 -14.51 -31.03
C ASN A 398 -12.82 -15.32 -31.86
N LYS A 399 -12.77 -16.63 -31.62
CA LYS A 399 -11.92 -17.58 -32.34
C LYS A 399 -12.16 -17.58 -33.85
N GLU A 400 -13.42 -17.64 -34.27
CA GLU A 400 -13.80 -17.73 -35.68
C GLU A 400 -13.41 -16.44 -36.41
N CYS A 401 -13.62 -15.29 -35.78
CA CYS A 401 -13.17 -14.00 -36.32
C CYS A 401 -11.65 -14.00 -36.50
N MET A 402 -10.88 -14.30 -35.46
CA MET A 402 -9.41 -14.20 -35.49
C MET A 402 -8.71 -15.31 -36.30
N LEU A 403 -9.38 -16.41 -36.60
CA LEU A 403 -8.87 -17.46 -37.48
C LEU A 403 -9.39 -17.35 -38.93
N ALA A 404 -10.01 -16.21 -39.28
CA ALA A 404 -10.59 -15.95 -40.61
C ALA A 404 -11.63 -17.00 -41.05
N GLN A 405 -12.45 -17.46 -40.11
CA GLN A 405 -13.56 -18.41 -40.31
C GLN A 405 -14.94 -17.75 -40.18
N CYS A 406 -14.98 -16.42 -39.97
CA CYS A 406 -16.22 -15.68 -39.80
C CYS A 406 -16.60 -14.95 -41.10
N ASP A 407 -17.77 -15.28 -41.64
CA ASP A 407 -18.28 -14.69 -42.89
C ASP A 407 -18.73 -13.22 -42.74
N ASN A 408 -18.92 -12.75 -41.50
CA ASN A 408 -19.39 -11.38 -41.21
C ASN A 408 -18.25 -10.40 -40.92
N CYS A 409 -16.99 -10.85 -40.92
CA CYS A 409 -15.86 -9.97 -40.63
C CYS A 409 -15.69 -8.94 -41.76
N PRO A 410 -15.40 -7.67 -41.43
CA PRO A 410 -15.17 -6.63 -42.43
C PRO A 410 -14.02 -6.95 -43.39
N GLY A 411 -13.09 -7.79 -42.96
CA GLY A 411 -12.02 -8.30 -43.79
C GLY A 411 -10.97 -7.26 -44.12
N LYS A 412 -10.23 -7.53 -45.18
CA LYS A 412 -9.12 -6.70 -45.65
C LYS A 412 -9.62 -5.47 -46.40
N GLU A 413 -10.77 -5.57 -47.05
CA GLU A 413 -11.33 -4.54 -47.92
C GLU A 413 -11.61 -3.25 -47.15
N LEU A 414 -12.21 -3.36 -45.95
CA LEU A 414 -12.48 -2.20 -45.11
C LEU A 414 -11.19 -1.53 -44.62
N LEU A 415 -10.18 -2.32 -44.26
CA LEU A 415 -8.89 -1.79 -43.83
C LEU A 415 -8.19 -1.07 -44.99
N THR A 416 -8.18 -1.66 -46.19
CA THR A 416 -7.62 -1.03 -47.40
C THR A 416 -8.29 0.31 -47.68
N MET A 417 -9.63 0.37 -47.67
CA MET A 417 -10.38 1.61 -47.88
C MET A 417 -10.01 2.68 -46.84
N TYR A 418 -9.93 2.28 -45.57
CA TYR A 418 -9.57 3.18 -44.48
C TYR A 418 -8.14 3.73 -44.61
N LEU A 419 -7.18 2.91 -45.07
CA LEU A 419 -5.81 3.34 -45.30
C LEU A 419 -5.73 4.35 -46.45
N TYR A 420 -6.43 4.10 -47.56
CA TYR A 420 -6.52 5.09 -48.65
C TYR A 420 -7.17 6.40 -48.18
N GLU A 421 -8.17 6.35 -47.31
CA GLU A 421 -8.77 7.55 -46.71
C GLU A 421 -7.77 8.33 -45.83
N ILE A 422 -6.89 7.64 -45.09
CA ILE A 422 -5.83 8.28 -44.29
C ILE A 422 -4.83 9.02 -45.19
N PHE A 423 -4.42 8.42 -46.31
CA PHE A 423 -3.47 9.06 -47.22
C PHE A 423 -4.13 10.18 -48.04
N GLY A 424 -5.43 10.10 -48.31
CA GLY A 424 -6.16 11.12 -49.07
C GLY A 424 -5.65 11.24 -50.52
N GLU A 425 -5.66 12.46 -51.04
CA GLU A 425 -4.99 12.77 -52.31
C GLU A 425 -3.48 12.94 -52.05
N TYR A 426 -2.67 12.05 -52.63
CA TYR A 426 -1.21 12.08 -52.56
C TYR A 426 -0.61 12.29 -53.95
N GLU A 427 0.58 12.88 -54.01
CA GLU A 427 1.33 13.07 -55.26
C GLU A 427 1.84 11.72 -55.79
N ASP A 428 1.90 11.54 -57.11
CA ASP A 428 2.29 10.26 -57.73
C ASP A 428 3.75 9.84 -57.38
N ASP A 429 4.60 10.79 -57.00
CA ASP A 429 5.98 10.58 -56.54
C ASP A 429 6.11 10.53 -55.01
N PHE A 430 5.01 10.49 -54.27
CA PHE A 430 5.03 10.36 -52.82
C PHE A 430 5.49 8.95 -52.40
N GLU A 431 6.60 8.91 -51.67
CA GLU A 431 7.20 7.68 -51.16
C GLU A 431 7.11 7.58 -49.63
N ILE A 432 6.81 6.37 -49.13
CA ILE A 432 6.72 6.08 -47.70
C ILE A 432 8.02 5.40 -47.24
N HIS A 433 8.68 6.00 -46.26
CA HIS A 433 9.84 5.41 -45.61
C HIS A 433 9.42 4.62 -44.36
N TYR A 434 9.78 3.34 -44.30
CA TYR A 434 9.45 2.48 -43.17
C TYR A 434 10.58 1.49 -42.86
N LYS A 435 10.45 0.81 -41.71
CA LYS A 435 11.38 -0.24 -41.31
C LYS A 435 10.66 -1.57 -41.18
N GLN A 436 11.34 -2.66 -41.52
CA GLN A 436 10.75 -3.99 -41.42
C GLN A 436 11.82 -5.04 -41.12
N TRP A 437 11.47 -6.02 -40.28
CA TRP A 437 12.26 -7.23 -40.10
C TRP A 437 11.96 -8.23 -41.21
N GLN A 438 12.99 -8.65 -41.94
CA GLN A 438 12.91 -9.70 -42.93
C GLN A 438 13.65 -10.95 -42.44
N THR A 439 13.03 -12.12 -42.62
CA THR A 439 13.57 -13.43 -42.21
C THR A 439 13.84 -14.25 -43.46
N THR A 440 15.10 -14.27 -43.91
CA THR A 440 15.60 -15.22 -44.91
C THR A 440 16.32 -16.36 -44.17
N ASP A 441 17.58 -16.15 -43.79
CA ASP A 441 18.38 -17.06 -42.95
C ASP A 441 18.82 -16.40 -41.63
N ARG A 442 19.00 -15.08 -41.66
CA ARG A 442 19.24 -14.21 -40.50
C ARG A 442 18.21 -13.10 -40.52
N ALA A 443 17.65 -12.76 -39.36
CA ALA A 443 16.71 -11.65 -39.25
C ALA A 443 17.46 -10.32 -39.32
N THR A 444 17.17 -9.49 -40.32
CA THR A 444 17.74 -8.15 -40.46
C THR A 444 16.63 -7.09 -40.46
N LEU A 445 16.92 -5.95 -39.84
CA LEU A 445 16.06 -4.78 -39.86
C LEU A 445 16.47 -3.92 -41.06
N LEU A 446 15.60 -3.84 -42.05
CA LEU A 446 15.81 -3.04 -43.25
C LEU A 446 15.04 -1.73 -43.15
N SER A 447 15.64 -0.66 -43.69
CA SER A 447 14.93 0.60 -43.99
C SER A 447 14.56 0.56 -45.47
N LEU A 448 13.27 0.60 -45.76
CA LEU A 448 12.70 0.48 -47.10
C LEU A 448 11.91 1.74 -47.45
N THR A 449 11.77 1.96 -48.75
CA THR A 449 10.98 3.05 -49.32
C THR A 449 10.12 2.47 -50.43
N THR A 450 8.80 2.70 -50.40
CA THR A 450 7.87 2.25 -51.44
C THR A 450 6.78 3.28 -51.69
N ASP A 451 6.08 3.15 -52.81
CA ASP A 451 4.88 3.90 -53.13
C ASP A 451 3.69 3.51 -52.22
N VAL A 452 2.66 4.37 -52.19
CA VAL A 452 1.49 4.22 -51.32
C VAL A 452 0.71 2.92 -51.58
N PRO A 453 0.35 2.55 -52.83
CA PRO A 453 -0.37 1.30 -53.09
C PRO A 453 0.38 0.06 -52.58
N THR A 454 1.67 -0.06 -52.91
CA THR A 454 2.51 -1.18 -52.48
C THR A 454 2.62 -1.24 -50.95
N PHE A 455 2.75 -0.10 -50.29
CA PHE A 455 2.79 -0.02 -48.82
C PHE A 455 1.49 -0.50 -48.18
N ILE A 456 0.34 -0.09 -48.73
CA ILE A 456 -0.98 -0.51 -48.23
C ILE A 456 -1.16 -2.03 -48.36
N GLU A 457 -0.81 -2.60 -49.51
CA GLU A 457 -0.87 -4.05 -49.72
C GLU A 457 0.02 -4.81 -48.72
N LEU A 458 1.24 -4.32 -48.49
CA LEU A 458 2.16 -4.88 -47.51
C LEU A 458 1.57 -4.83 -46.10
N LEU A 459 1.00 -3.69 -45.69
CA LEU A 459 0.41 -3.51 -44.37
C LEU A 459 -0.79 -4.45 -44.19
N VAL A 460 -1.70 -4.51 -45.15
CA VAL A 460 -2.86 -5.40 -45.11
C VAL A 460 -2.43 -6.87 -45.02
N SER A 461 -1.48 -7.32 -45.84
CA SER A 461 -0.94 -8.70 -45.77
C SER A 461 -0.26 -8.99 -44.43
N CYS A 462 0.39 -8.00 -43.83
CA CYS A 462 0.96 -8.12 -42.49
C CYS A 462 -0.14 -8.37 -41.44
N PHE A 463 -1.28 -7.69 -41.53
CA PHE A 463 -2.42 -7.86 -40.61
C PHE A 463 -3.12 -9.21 -40.76
N GLU A 464 -3.26 -9.74 -41.98
CA GLU A 464 -3.80 -11.09 -42.21
C GLU A 464 -2.98 -12.15 -41.46
N LYS A 465 -1.64 -12.05 -41.52
CA LYS A 465 -0.73 -12.96 -40.80
C LYS A 465 -0.76 -12.72 -39.29
N LEU A 466 -0.85 -11.46 -38.88
CA LEU A 466 -0.87 -11.07 -37.46
C LEU A 466 -2.12 -11.58 -36.74
N GLN A 467 -3.28 -11.56 -37.41
CA GLN A 467 -4.58 -11.86 -36.80
C GLN A 467 -4.60 -13.23 -36.11
N SER A 468 -4.36 -14.30 -36.88
CA SER A 468 -4.35 -15.67 -36.33
C SER A 468 -3.22 -15.87 -35.32
N HIS A 469 -2.02 -15.35 -35.62
CA HIS A 469 -0.86 -15.45 -34.75
C HIS A 469 -1.10 -14.81 -33.37
N SER A 470 -1.68 -13.60 -33.34
CA SER A 470 -1.99 -12.85 -32.12
C SER A 470 -2.98 -13.60 -31.25
N TYR A 471 -4.05 -14.15 -31.85
CA TYR A 471 -5.05 -14.92 -31.12
C TYR A 471 -4.49 -16.22 -30.54
N ILE A 472 -3.71 -16.98 -31.33
CA ILE A 472 -3.09 -18.23 -30.88
C ILE A 472 -2.13 -17.96 -29.73
N ALA A 473 -1.24 -16.97 -29.87
CA ALA A 473 -0.27 -16.62 -28.83
C ALA A 473 -0.97 -16.20 -27.52
N LYS A 474 -2.01 -15.36 -27.61
CA LYS A 474 -2.82 -14.95 -26.44
C LYS A 474 -3.52 -16.15 -25.79
N SER A 475 -4.17 -16.99 -26.60
CA SER A 475 -4.89 -18.17 -26.11
C SER A 475 -3.97 -19.18 -25.43
N GLN A 476 -2.78 -19.44 -26.01
CA GLN A 476 -1.77 -20.32 -25.42
C GLN A 476 -1.24 -19.77 -24.09
N SER A 477 -0.96 -18.47 -24.02
CA SER A 477 -0.53 -17.81 -22.78
C SER A 477 -1.58 -17.92 -21.67
N GLN A 478 -2.85 -17.64 -22.01
CA GLN A 478 -3.97 -17.76 -21.07
C GLN A 478 -4.17 -19.20 -20.60
N TYR A 479 -4.12 -20.16 -21.51
CA TYR A 479 -4.24 -21.58 -21.17
C TYR A 479 -3.11 -22.05 -20.26
N LEU A 480 -1.86 -21.64 -20.53
CA LEU A 480 -0.72 -21.92 -19.66
C LEU A 480 -0.89 -21.34 -18.25
N ASN A 481 -1.41 -20.12 -18.13
CA ASN A 481 -1.70 -19.51 -16.83
C ASN A 481 -2.79 -20.29 -16.08
N GLN A 482 -3.87 -20.67 -16.76
CA GLN A 482 -4.93 -21.51 -16.19
C GLN A 482 -4.39 -22.87 -15.72
N LEU A 483 -3.50 -23.50 -16.51
CA LEU A 483 -2.84 -24.74 -16.10
C LEU A 483 -2.00 -24.51 -14.83
N LYS A 484 -1.19 -23.45 -14.77
CA LYS A 484 -0.39 -23.13 -13.58
C LYS A 484 -1.26 -22.92 -12.33
N GLU A 485 -2.40 -22.24 -12.46
CA GLU A 485 -3.32 -21.98 -11.35
C GLU A 485 -4.01 -23.27 -10.86
N ASN A 486 -4.45 -24.12 -11.78
CA ASN A 486 -5.25 -25.31 -11.50
C ASN A 486 -4.43 -26.61 -11.31
N MET A 487 -3.12 -26.57 -11.56
CA MET A 487 -2.23 -27.73 -11.39
C MET A 487 -2.31 -28.30 -9.97
N ASP A 488 -2.28 -29.61 -9.84
CA ASP A 488 -2.17 -30.34 -8.57
C ASP A 488 -0.72 -30.77 -8.31
N GLN A 489 -0.47 -31.55 -7.25
CA GLN A 489 0.89 -32.01 -6.92
C GLN A 489 1.35 -33.19 -7.78
N SER A 490 0.43 -33.86 -8.48
CA SER A 490 0.75 -35.00 -9.35
C SER A 490 1.23 -34.58 -10.73
N ASN A 491 0.80 -33.39 -11.18
CA ASN A 491 1.15 -32.85 -12.48
C ASN A 491 2.28 -31.82 -12.39
N ILE A 492 3.10 -31.79 -13.45
CA ILE A 492 4.13 -30.78 -13.67
C ILE A 492 3.97 -30.19 -15.07
N ILE A 493 4.37 -28.94 -15.26
CA ILE A 493 4.38 -28.29 -16.57
C ILE A 493 5.84 -28.11 -16.98
N ILE A 494 6.19 -28.63 -18.15
CA ILE A 494 7.52 -28.50 -18.72
C ILE A 494 7.44 -27.55 -19.92
N LEU A 495 8.20 -26.47 -19.87
CA LEU A 495 8.38 -25.54 -20.99
C LEU A 495 9.84 -25.60 -21.45
N GLY A 496 10.06 -26.14 -22.64
CA GLY A 496 11.35 -26.07 -23.34
C GLY A 496 11.35 -24.92 -24.34
N ASP A 497 12.50 -24.27 -24.49
CA ASP A 497 12.76 -23.37 -25.63
C ASP A 497 13.50 -24.12 -26.74
N PHE A 498 13.73 -23.47 -27.88
CA PHE A 498 14.61 -24.03 -28.90
C PHE A 498 16.03 -24.24 -28.35
N ALA A 499 16.67 -25.31 -28.81
CA ALA A 499 18.09 -25.52 -28.55
C ALA A 499 18.92 -24.52 -29.38
N GLU A 500 19.94 -23.93 -28.76
CA GLU A 500 20.82 -22.95 -29.40
C GLU A 500 22.26 -23.44 -29.39
N ASN A 501 22.99 -23.20 -30.47
CA ASN A 501 24.42 -23.48 -30.52
C ASN A 501 25.21 -22.41 -29.79
N TYR A 502 25.94 -22.84 -28.77
CA TYR A 502 26.86 -22.04 -27.98
C TYR A 502 28.29 -22.30 -28.44
N ALA A 503 28.97 -21.26 -28.91
CA ALA A 503 30.40 -21.32 -29.24
C ALA A 503 31.25 -21.08 -27.99
N PHE A 504 32.21 -21.97 -27.73
CA PHE A 504 33.12 -21.83 -26.59
C PHE A 504 34.11 -20.69 -26.82
N VAL A 505 34.13 -19.71 -25.91
CA VAL A 505 35.12 -18.62 -25.95
C VAL A 505 36.29 -18.99 -25.05
N VAL A 506 37.48 -19.07 -25.63
CA VAL A 506 38.72 -19.33 -24.89
C VAL A 506 39.33 -18.00 -24.44
N GLN A 507 39.68 -17.88 -23.17
CA GLN A 507 40.40 -16.70 -22.68
C GLN A 507 41.82 -16.68 -23.29
N ASP A 508 42.23 -15.52 -23.82
CA ASP A 508 43.47 -15.34 -24.59
C ASP A 508 43.53 -16.16 -25.90
N GLU A 509 42.41 -16.25 -26.62
CA GLU A 509 42.36 -16.88 -27.94
C GLU A 509 43.34 -16.23 -28.93
N ILE A 510 44.14 -17.07 -29.62
CA ILE A 510 44.98 -16.60 -30.72
C ILE A 510 44.10 -16.17 -31.90
N GLN A 511 44.54 -15.18 -32.68
CA GLN A 511 43.75 -14.61 -33.78
C GLN A 511 43.25 -15.64 -34.81
N SER A 512 44.02 -16.73 -35.04
CA SER A 512 43.64 -17.80 -35.97
C SER A 512 42.56 -18.74 -35.44
N TYR A 513 42.30 -18.77 -34.13
CA TYR A 513 41.31 -19.67 -33.52
C TYR A 513 39.85 -19.21 -33.75
N HIS A 514 39.65 -17.97 -34.21
CA HIS A 514 38.33 -17.40 -34.50
C HIS A 514 37.48 -18.23 -35.48
N TRP A 515 38.12 -19.03 -36.35
CA TRP A 515 37.45 -19.87 -37.35
C TRP A 515 37.31 -21.35 -36.94
N ASN A 516 37.81 -21.74 -35.77
CA ASN A 516 37.80 -23.12 -35.27
C ASN A 516 37.14 -23.22 -33.89
N THR A 517 36.13 -22.40 -33.64
CA THR A 517 35.40 -22.41 -32.38
C THR A 517 34.56 -23.67 -32.28
N GLN A 518 34.90 -24.56 -31.35
CA GLN A 518 34.03 -25.66 -30.99
C GLN A 518 32.69 -25.11 -30.48
N GLN A 519 31.62 -25.84 -30.76
CA GLN A 519 30.26 -25.49 -30.35
C GLN A 519 29.61 -26.66 -29.62
N CYS A 520 28.71 -26.36 -28.71
CA CYS A 520 27.77 -27.31 -28.14
C CYS A 520 26.36 -26.74 -28.23
N SER A 521 25.34 -27.59 -28.17
CA SER A 521 23.96 -27.14 -28.09
C SER A 521 23.52 -27.00 -26.64
N LEU A 522 22.87 -25.88 -26.34
CA LEU A 522 22.22 -25.59 -25.07
C LEU A 522 20.71 -25.65 -25.26
N HIS A 523 20.04 -26.52 -24.51
CA HIS A 523 18.58 -26.61 -24.50
C HIS A 523 18.04 -26.19 -23.12
N PRO A 524 17.54 -24.95 -22.99
CA PRO A 524 16.98 -24.46 -21.75
C PRO A 524 15.55 -24.98 -21.55
N LEU A 525 15.23 -25.32 -20.30
CA LEU A 525 13.95 -25.91 -19.93
C LEU A 525 13.53 -25.42 -18.55
N VAL A 526 12.25 -25.10 -18.38
CA VAL A 526 11.66 -24.67 -17.11
C VAL A 526 10.57 -25.64 -16.71
N ILE A 527 10.69 -26.20 -15.51
CA ILE A 527 9.69 -27.09 -14.93
C ILE A 527 8.94 -26.32 -13.85
N TYR A 528 7.62 -26.20 -13.99
CA TYR A 528 6.72 -25.72 -12.96
C TYR A 528 6.12 -26.90 -12.20
N TYR A 529 6.08 -26.80 -10.88
CA TYR A 529 5.52 -27.80 -9.98
C TYR A 529 4.85 -27.11 -8.79
N LYS A 530 3.95 -27.82 -8.10
CA LYS A 530 3.22 -27.31 -6.94
C LYS A 530 3.79 -27.93 -5.67
N GLU A 531 4.20 -27.09 -4.72
CA GLU A 531 4.66 -27.56 -3.41
C GLU A 531 3.49 -28.01 -2.51
N GLU A 532 3.82 -28.72 -1.42
CA GLU A 532 2.87 -29.17 -0.40
C GLU A 532 2.02 -28.02 0.19
N ASN A 533 2.57 -26.81 0.24
CA ASN A 533 1.91 -25.59 0.72
C ASN A 533 0.93 -24.97 -0.31
N GLY A 534 0.76 -25.58 -1.48
CA GLY A 534 -0.11 -25.11 -2.56
C GLY A 534 0.49 -23.99 -3.44
N VAL A 535 1.73 -23.58 -3.20
CA VAL A 535 2.42 -22.53 -3.98
C VAL A 535 3.08 -23.15 -5.21
N VAL A 536 2.83 -22.55 -6.38
CA VAL A 536 3.50 -22.92 -7.63
C VAL A 536 4.93 -22.39 -7.61
N LYS A 537 5.89 -23.29 -7.80
CA LYS A 537 7.32 -22.97 -7.97
C LYS A 537 7.80 -23.43 -9.34
N HIS A 538 9.01 -23.01 -9.69
CA HIS A 538 9.68 -23.47 -10.90
C HIS A 538 11.16 -23.78 -10.62
N ILE A 539 11.71 -24.69 -11.41
CA ILE A 539 13.14 -24.97 -11.52
C ILE A 539 13.53 -24.82 -12.98
N SER A 540 14.70 -24.23 -13.23
CA SER A 540 15.25 -24.05 -14.57
C SER A 540 16.44 -24.99 -14.76
N TYR A 541 16.45 -25.68 -15.88
CA TYR A 541 17.53 -26.54 -16.35
C TYR A 541 18.08 -26.02 -17.66
N CYS A 542 19.37 -26.27 -17.89
CA CYS A 542 20.00 -26.07 -19.18
C CYS A 542 20.75 -27.37 -19.49
N PHE A 543 20.34 -27.99 -20.58
CA PHE A 543 20.89 -29.24 -21.05
C PHE A 543 21.98 -28.96 -22.07
N ILE A 544 23.08 -29.72 -22.01
CA ILE A 544 24.22 -29.54 -22.92
C ILE A 544 24.34 -30.79 -23.77
N SER A 545 24.55 -30.60 -25.07
CA SER A 545 24.81 -31.68 -26.03
C SER A 545 25.95 -31.29 -26.97
N ASP A 546 26.73 -32.29 -27.38
CA ASP A 546 27.71 -32.14 -28.46
C ASP A 546 27.05 -32.23 -29.85
N ASP A 547 25.76 -32.58 -29.93
CA ASP A 547 25.00 -32.66 -31.16
C ASP A 547 24.41 -31.28 -31.53
N ILE A 548 24.96 -30.69 -32.59
CA ILE A 548 24.60 -29.36 -33.13
C ILE A 548 23.50 -29.37 -34.20
N THR A 549 22.98 -30.55 -34.56
CA THR A 549 22.06 -30.71 -35.69
C THR A 549 20.60 -30.43 -35.33
N HIS A 550 20.29 -30.43 -34.02
CA HIS A 550 18.95 -30.17 -33.47
C HIS A 550 17.84 -31.01 -34.12
N ASP A 551 18.16 -32.21 -34.59
CA ASP A 551 17.19 -33.09 -35.25
C ASP A 551 16.39 -33.94 -34.24
N VAL A 552 15.54 -34.83 -34.74
CA VAL A 552 14.75 -35.74 -33.89
C VAL A 552 15.59 -36.71 -33.06
N THR A 553 16.87 -36.89 -33.39
CA THR A 553 17.83 -37.72 -32.65
C THR A 553 18.62 -36.94 -31.59
N TYR A 554 18.32 -35.65 -31.40
CA TYR A 554 18.98 -34.77 -30.44
C TYR A 554 19.14 -35.42 -29.05
N VAL A 555 20.36 -35.85 -28.74
CA VAL A 555 20.69 -36.53 -27.47
C VAL A 555 21.20 -35.51 -26.49
N ILE A 556 20.53 -35.40 -25.35
CA ILE A 556 20.92 -34.49 -24.28
C ILE A 556 21.70 -35.24 -23.20
N THR A 557 22.84 -34.69 -22.80
CA THR A 557 23.55 -35.17 -21.61
C THR A 557 23.34 -34.19 -20.44
N ARG A 558 22.99 -34.74 -19.28
CA ARG A 558 22.71 -33.96 -18.07
C ARG A 558 24.03 -33.50 -17.43
N TYR A 559 24.33 -32.20 -17.45
CA TYR A 559 25.44 -31.63 -16.66
C TYR A 559 24.89 -30.79 -15.49
N PHE A 560 25.34 -31.08 -14.26
CA PHE A 560 25.05 -30.27 -13.07
C PHE A 560 26.34 -29.99 -12.29
N ASN A 561 26.49 -28.72 -11.90
CA ASN A 561 26.84 -28.33 -10.54
C ASN A 561 26.10 -27.04 -10.19
#